data_AF-A0A071LW57-F1
#
_entry.id   AF-A0A071LW57-F1
#
_cell.length_a   1.000
_cell.length_b   1.000
_cell.length_c   1.000
_cell.angle_alpha   90.00
_cell.angle_beta   90.00
_cell.angle_gamma   90.00
#
_symmetry.space_group_name_H-M   'P 1'
#
loop_
_entity.id
_entity.type
_entity.pdbx_description
1 polymer ?
#
loop_
_entity_poly.entity_id
_entity_poly.type
_entity_poly.pdbx_seq_one_letter_code
_entity_poly.pdbx_strand_id
1 'polypeptide(L)'
;MANRLTEQKYLKLLAVYGNTPASVTLQELADRLFCTRRHMRTLLQQMQDNGWLDWQSRPGRGLRAQLHLLRTPTQLSQAEAEQLLDAGRLDEAIALLGQDKQQVTQLLRSKLGYSVQADYQRLRIPYYRTMPCLLPGTALRRSEQHLVRQVFSGLTRINEEKGEVEPDLAHRWHQATPLCWRFFLRPCVQWHDGKQVTSSDVVKSLVRSAELPLFSHLNTIRATGPLSLEIALSQPDDQLPQLLAHVDALIVRTDHLSVATPVGSGPYRVDENSDWLLRFKAFDNYYGLRGLLDEIEVFTWPDLTSTDAGAPPLDIKTSAWLSSSLSDEAYIAGLARKLTGKPTDENPEMFLERGGYFLLCDNRSVHWHTDSQRRWLRSILNPWNIQPRLQAEIRPLWVPGGSVLPDWFHTLEDGPSVSPFSGKEPHPVLRLAYPQTHPEFAMLFNIMAGLLAEHGVELQSEALPYTTWAAGEYCADIWLGTVNFTVPENWHVAAWLLGSPLLRRCAFGGETDRVNAQLSNWRTGAVSARQLIGEVTESGWLQPLFHHWMRLKGPAGVQGLHLNNLGWFDFTSAWIMPE
;
A
#
# COMPACT_ATOMS: atom_id res chain seq x y z
N MET A 1 -20.83 -29.10 -0.37
CA MET A 1 -21.80 -28.53 0.59
C MET A 1 -22.40 -29.65 1.42
N ALA A 2 -21.75 -30.05 2.51
CA ALA A 2 -22.45 -30.81 3.55
C ALA A 2 -23.62 -29.93 4.04
N ASN A 3 -24.80 -30.53 4.16
CA ASN A 3 -26.06 -29.80 4.26
C ASN A 3 -26.06 -28.97 5.56
N ARG A 4 -26.17 -27.63 5.48
CA ARG A 4 -26.24 -26.68 6.61
C ARG A 4 -27.24 -27.11 7.70
N LEU A 5 -28.25 -27.87 7.27
CA LEU A 5 -29.23 -28.51 8.14
C LEU A 5 -28.63 -29.60 9.06
N THR A 6 -27.72 -30.42 8.55
CA THR A 6 -27.02 -31.48 9.30
C THR A 6 -26.13 -30.86 10.37
N GLU A 7 -25.42 -29.78 10.06
CA GLU A 7 -24.60 -29.05 11.03
C GLU A 7 -25.44 -28.45 12.17
N GLN A 8 -26.57 -27.79 11.85
CA GLN A 8 -27.50 -27.30 12.87
C GLN A 8 -28.01 -28.42 13.79
N LYS A 9 -28.24 -29.61 13.25
CA LYS A 9 -28.65 -30.79 14.03
C LYS A 9 -27.51 -31.29 14.91
N TYR A 10 -26.26 -31.28 14.43
CA TYR A 10 -25.09 -31.60 15.23
C TYR A 10 -24.89 -30.62 16.40
N LEU A 11 -24.95 -29.31 16.13
CA LEU A 11 -24.80 -28.27 17.16
C LEU A 11 -25.87 -28.38 18.25
N LYS A 12 -27.09 -28.78 17.89
CA LYS A 12 -28.17 -29.10 18.85
C LYS A 12 -27.83 -30.30 19.74
N LEU A 13 -27.20 -31.34 19.21
CA LEU A 13 -26.73 -32.46 20.02
C LEU A 13 -25.58 -32.02 20.94
N LEU A 14 -24.64 -31.22 20.44
CA LEU A 14 -23.52 -30.72 21.22
C LEU A 14 -23.95 -29.84 22.39
N ALA A 15 -24.95 -28.98 22.19
CA ALA A 15 -25.52 -28.17 23.27
C ALA A 15 -26.17 -28.98 24.39
N VAL A 16 -26.66 -30.20 24.09
CA VAL A 16 -27.35 -31.06 25.05
C VAL A 16 -26.39 -32.03 25.75
N TYR A 17 -25.47 -32.63 25.01
CA TYR A 17 -24.62 -33.71 25.50
C TYR A 17 -23.17 -33.30 25.80
N GLY A 18 -22.74 -32.11 25.36
CA GLY A 18 -21.38 -31.65 25.52
C GLY A 18 -20.36 -32.48 24.72
N ASN A 19 -19.08 -32.29 25.01
CA ASN A 19 -17.97 -32.94 24.31
C ASN A 19 -17.46 -34.22 25.02
N THR A 20 -18.25 -34.78 25.94
CA THR A 20 -17.89 -36.01 26.67
C THR A 20 -18.70 -37.20 26.16
N PRO A 21 -18.15 -38.44 26.24
CA PRO A 21 -18.90 -39.63 25.86
C PRO A 21 -20.21 -39.76 26.66
N ALA A 22 -21.33 -39.83 25.95
CA ALA A 22 -22.67 -39.94 26.53
C ALA A 22 -23.31 -41.29 26.16
N SER A 23 -24.03 -41.87 27.11
CA SER A 23 -24.78 -43.12 26.90
C SER A 23 -26.24 -42.82 26.58
N VAL A 24 -26.65 -43.01 25.31
CA VAL A 24 -27.95 -42.57 24.78
C VAL A 24 -28.54 -43.60 23.82
N THR A 25 -29.85 -43.58 23.64
CA THR A 25 -30.57 -44.42 22.67
C THR A 25 -30.85 -43.67 21.38
N LEU A 26 -31.01 -44.41 20.28
CA LEU A 26 -31.40 -43.83 18.98
C LEU A 26 -32.75 -43.09 19.03
N GLN A 27 -33.68 -43.54 19.89
CA GLN A 27 -34.99 -42.89 20.05
C GLN A 27 -34.85 -41.55 20.78
N GLU A 28 -34.06 -41.49 21.85
CA GLU A 28 -33.79 -40.24 22.56
C GLU A 28 -33.15 -39.18 21.65
N LEU A 29 -32.22 -39.58 20.77
CA LEU A 29 -31.63 -38.67 19.78
C LEU A 29 -32.66 -38.19 18.75
N ALA A 30 -33.50 -39.09 18.24
CA ALA A 30 -34.54 -38.78 17.27
C ALA A 30 -35.59 -37.80 17.85
N ASP A 31 -36.01 -38.02 19.10
CA ASP A 31 -36.96 -37.15 19.79
C ASP A 31 -36.37 -35.76 20.05
N ARG A 32 -35.11 -35.68 20.49
CA ARG A 32 -34.41 -34.40 20.73
C ARG A 32 -34.24 -33.56 19.46
N LEU A 33 -34.05 -34.21 18.32
CA LEU A 33 -33.90 -33.54 17.04
C LEU A 33 -35.23 -33.41 16.26
N PHE A 34 -36.35 -33.84 16.86
CA PHE A 34 -37.69 -33.86 16.26
C PHE A 34 -37.70 -34.52 14.88
N CYS A 35 -37.10 -35.71 14.76
CA CYS A 35 -37.04 -36.46 13.52
C CYS A 35 -37.35 -37.94 13.71
N THR A 36 -37.54 -38.67 12.61
CA THR A 36 -37.81 -40.11 12.67
C THR A 36 -36.54 -40.90 12.97
N ARG A 37 -36.66 -42.08 13.62
CA ARG A 37 -35.52 -43.00 13.86
C ARG A 37 -34.74 -43.34 12.59
N ARG A 38 -35.43 -43.44 11.44
CA ARG A 38 -34.80 -43.71 10.14
C ARG A 38 -33.92 -42.54 9.71
N HIS A 39 -34.44 -41.32 9.80
CA HIS A 39 -33.69 -40.11 9.46
C HIS A 39 -32.52 -39.88 10.43
N MET A 40 -32.71 -40.17 11.72
CA MET A 40 -31.64 -40.06 12.73
C MET A 40 -30.46 -40.99 12.40
N ARG A 41 -30.70 -42.21 11.93
CA ARG A 41 -29.60 -43.10 11.46
C ARG A 41 -28.84 -42.50 10.28
N THR A 42 -29.54 -41.90 9.32
CA THR A 42 -28.91 -41.21 8.19
C THR A 42 -28.07 -40.02 8.66
N LEU A 43 -28.60 -39.21 9.59
CA LEU A 43 -27.86 -38.08 10.17
C LEU A 43 -26.61 -38.54 10.93
N LEU A 44 -26.71 -39.58 11.76
CA LEU A 44 -25.56 -40.13 12.48
C LEU A 44 -24.49 -40.65 11.52
N GLN A 45 -24.89 -41.36 10.47
CA GLN A 45 -23.96 -41.83 9.45
C GLN A 45 -23.26 -40.66 8.75
N GLN A 46 -24.01 -39.65 8.30
CA GLN A 46 -23.44 -38.46 7.66
C GLN A 46 -22.47 -37.70 8.59
N MET A 47 -22.85 -37.52 9.85
CA MET A 47 -21.99 -36.86 10.84
C MET A 47 -20.73 -37.68 11.14
N GLN A 48 -20.83 -39.01 11.15
CA GLN A 48 -19.69 -39.91 11.36
C GLN A 48 -18.77 -39.97 10.14
N ASP A 49 -19.32 -40.00 8.92
CA ASP A 49 -18.56 -39.94 7.67
C ASP A 49 -17.77 -38.63 7.54
N ASN A 50 -18.31 -37.53 8.06
CA ASN A 50 -17.62 -36.24 8.17
C ASN A 50 -16.66 -36.15 9.38
N GLY A 51 -16.56 -37.20 10.21
CA GLY A 51 -15.71 -37.22 11.39
C GLY A 51 -16.15 -36.25 12.51
N TRP A 52 -17.44 -35.91 12.58
CA TRP A 52 -17.98 -35.01 13.59
C TRP A 52 -18.32 -35.72 14.90
N LEU A 53 -18.65 -37.01 14.84
CA LEU A 53 -18.99 -37.83 16.00
C LEU A 53 -18.52 -39.28 15.82
N ASP A 54 -18.39 -40.00 16.93
CA ASP A 54 -18.30 -41.45 16.99
C ASP A 54 -19.58 -42.02 17.61
N TRP A 55 -20.24 -42.93 16.89
CA TRP A 55 -21.47 -43.59 17.30
C TRP A 55 -21.29 -45.12 17.31
N GLN A 56 -21.22 -45.67 18.53
CA GLN A 56 -21.04 -47.11 18.73
C GLN A 56 -22.35 -47.76 19.19
N SER A 57 -23.07 -48.36 18.23
CA SER A 57 -24.30 -49.09 18.52
C SER A 57 -24.04 -50.56 18.84
N ARG A 58 -24.79 -51.13 19.80
CA ARG A 58 -24.83 -52.58 20.06
C ARG A 58 -26.16 -53.18 19.59
N PRO A 59 -26.16 -54.39 18.99
CA PRO A 59 -27.40 -55.05 18.58
C PRO A 59 -28.25 -55.48 19.80
N GLY A 60 -29.48 -54.97 19.89
CA GLY A 60 -30.47 -55.31 20.92
C GLY A 60 -31.50 -54.20 21.14
N ARG A 61 -32.77 -54.53 21.43
CA ARG A 61 -33.83 -53.53 21.69
C ARG A 61 -33.59 -52.86 23.07
N GLY A 62 -33.49 -51.54 23.10
CA GLY A 62 -33.38 -50.76 24.34
C GLY A 62 -31.97 -50.62 24.92
N LEU A 63 -30.94 -51.18 24.25
CA LEU A 63 -29.56 -50.98 24.66
C LEU A 63 -29.10 -49.56 24.34
N ARG A 64 -28.47 -48.91 25.33
CA ARG A 64 -27.84 -47.60 25.14
C ARG A 64 -26.56 -47.74 24.32
N ALA A 65 -26.40 -46.88 23.34
CA ALA A 65 -25.19 -46.74 22.55
C ALA A 65 -24.28 -45.67 23.18
N GLN A 66 -23.01 -45.66 22.77
CA GLN A 66 -22.10 -44.57 23.12
C GLN A 66 -22.07 -43.54 21.99
N LEU A 67 -22.33 -42.29 22.34
CA LEU A 67 -22.19 -41.12 21.48
C LEU A 67 -21.01 -40.29 21.99
N HIS A 68 -20.06 -39.99 21.12
CA HIS A 68 -19.00 -39.04 21.40
C HIS A 68 -18.98 -37.98 20.30
N LEU A 69 -19.30 -36.75 20.64
CA LEU A 69 -19.19 -35.61 19.72
C LEU A 69 -17.73 -35.17 19.72
N LEU A 70 -17.10 -35.07 18.55
CA LEU A 70 -15.65 -34.93 18.39
C LEU A 70 -15.22 -33.51 18.01
N ARG A 71 -16.17 -32.67 17.56
CA ARG A 71 -15.91 -31.33 17.03
C ARG A 71 -16.62 -30.25 17.85
N THR A 72 -15.89 -29.20 18.18
CA THR A 72 -16.47 -27.98 18.76
C THR A 72 -17.12 -27.10 17.68
N PRO A 73 -17.98 -26.13 18.03
CA PRO A 73 -18.54 -25.20 17.05
C PRO A 73 -17.44 -24.46 16.29
N THR A 74 -16.39 -24.02 16.99
CA THR A 74 -15.22 -23.36 16.41
C THR A 74 -14.51 -24.25 15.37
N GLN A 75 -14.34 -25.54 15.66
CA GLN A 75 -13.69 -26.48 14.73
C GLN A 75 -14.53 -26.73 13.47
N LEU A 76 -15.86 -26.71 13.56
CA LEU A 76 -16.74 -26.83 12.40
C LEU A 76 -16.70 -25.57 11.53
N SER A 77 -16.83 -24.39 12.16
CA SER A 77 -16.74 -23.11 11.46
C SER A 77 -15.38 -22.92 10.79
N GLN A 78 -14.29 -23.37 11.42
CA GLN A 78 -12.95 -23.34 10.82
C GLN A 78 -12.85 -24.25 9.60
N ALA A 79 -13.34 -25.49 9.68
CA ALA A 79 -13.32 -26.43 8.55
C ALA A 79 -14.20 -25.96 7.37
N GLU A 80 -15.34 -25.34 7.63
CA GLU A 80 -16.18 -24.74 6.58
C GLU A 80 -15.51 -23.48 5.99
N ALA A 81 -14.86 -22.66 6.81
CA ALA A 81 -14.09 -21.52 6.34
C ALA A 81 -12.92 -21.96 5.44
N GLU A 82 -12.21 -23.04 5.78
CA GLU A 82 -11.17 -23.65 4.94
C GLU A 82 -11.72 -24.08 3.58
N GLN A 83 -12.89 -24.72 3.55
CA GLN A 83 -13.57 -25.11 2.30
C GLN A 83 -13.99 -23.91 1.45
N LEU A 84 -14.51 -22.84 2.08
CA LEU A 84 -14.87 -21.60 1.39
C LEU A 84 -13.64 -20.95 0.77
N LEU A 85 -12.50 -20.99 1.45
CA LEU A 85 -11.24 -20.50 0.89
C LEU A 85 -10.66 -21.38 -0.21
N ASP A 86 -10.76 -22.71 -0.11
CA ASP A 86 -10.40 -23.62 -1.22
C ASP A 86 -11.22 -23.29 -2.48
N ALA A 87 -12.46 -22.85 -2.28
CA ALA A 87 -13.35 -22.42 -3.35
C ALA A 87 -13.15 -20.94 -3.78
N GLY A 88 -12.18 -20.21 -3.22
CA GLY A 88 -11.92 -18.81 -3.54
C GLY A 88 -12.93 -17.80 -2.96
N ARG A 89 -13.80 -18.21 -2.04
CA ARG A 89 -14.86 -17.40 -1.42
C ARG A 89 -14.40 -16.80 -0.10
N LEU A 90 -13.43 -15.89 -0.18
CA LEU A 90 -12.77 -15.28 0.98
C LEU A 90 -13.75 -14.53 1.90
N ASP A 91 -14.57 -13.64 1.35
CA ASP A 91 -15.52 -12.84 2.13
C ASP A 91 -16.49 -13.70 2.95
N GLU A 92 -16.90 -14.85 2.41
CA GLU A 92 -17.79 -15.77 3.10
C GLU A 92 -17.08 -16.55 4.20
N ALA A 93 -15.83 -16.95 3.96
CA ALA A 93 -14.98 -17.57 4.98
C ALA A 93 -14.74 -16.59 6.14
N ILE A 94 -14.49 -15.31 5.82
CA ILE A 94 -14.28 -14.27 6.82
C ILE A 94 -15.59 -13.94 7.53
N ALA A 95 -16.70 -13.81 6.82
CA ALA A 95 -18.01 -13.59 7.43
C ALA A 95 -18.42 -14.73 8.37
N LEU A 96 -18.03 -15.97 8.06
CA LEU A 96 -18.25 -17.14 8.91
C LEU A 96 -17.44 -17.07 10.21
N LEU A 97 -16.21 -16.54 10.15
CA LEU A 97 -15.31 -16.37 11.29
C LEU A 97 -15.41 -15.00 11.98
N GLY A 98 -16.25 -14.09 11.46
CA GLY A 98 -16.10 -12.63 11.48
C GLY A 98 -16.18 -11.89 12.82
N GLN A 99 -16.12 -12.59 13.94
CA GLN A 99 -15.96 -12.00 15.28
C GLN A 99 -14.54 -12.18 15.84
N ASP A 100 -13.78 -13.15 15.32
CA ASP A 100 -12.46 -13.50 15.85
C ASP A 100 -11.37 -13.17 14.81
N LYS A 101 -10.74 -12.00 14.99
CA LYS A 101 -9.61 -11.55 14.16
C LYS A 101 -8.46 -12.57 14.15
N GLN A 102 -8.25 -13.32 15.24
CA GLN A 102 -7.19 -14.34 15.29
C GLN A 102 -7.52 -15.53 14.39
N GLN A 103 -8.78 -15.99 14.38
CA GLN A 103 -9.21 -17.09 13.50
C GLN A 103 -9.11 -16.70 12.02
N VAL A 104 -9.55 -15.50 11.65
CA VAL A 104 -9.39 -14.98 10.27
C VAL A 104 -7.91 -14.91 9.88
N THR A 105 -7.06 -14.40 10.78
CA THR A 105 -5.60 -14.31 10.56
C THR A 105 -4.96 -15.69 10.38
N GLN A 106 -5.32 -16.66 11.22
CA GLN A 106 -4.82 -18.04 11.13
C GLN A 106 -5.26 -18.71 9.82
N LEU A 107 -6.49 -18.43 9.40
CA LEU A 107 -7.04 -18.95 8.17
C LEU A 107 -6.32 -18.35 6.94
N LEU A 108 -6.11 -17.03 6.91
CA LEU A 108 -5.33 -16.35 5.87
C LEU A 108 -3.89 -16.88 5.78
N ARG A 109 -3.24 -17.15 6.93
CA ARG A 109 -1.90 -17.76 6.99
C ARG A 109 -1.82 -19.09 6.24
N SER A 110 -2.85 -19.93 6.35
CA SER A 110 -2.89 -21.25 5.69
C SER A 110 -2.95 -21.18 4.17
N LYS A 111 -3.29 -20.01 3.60
CA LYS A 111 -3.42 -19.78 2.15
C LYS A 111 -2.27 -19.01 1.53
N LEU A 112 -1.29 -18.59 2.32
CA LEU A 112 -0.08 -17.99 1.78
C LEU A 112 0.67 -19.03 0.98
N GLY A 113 0.78 -18.74 -0.32
CA GLY A 113 1.42 -19.56 -1.32
C GLY A 113 0.76 -19.50 -2.68
N TYR A 114 1.43 -19.88 -3.77
CA TYR A 114 0.82 -19.98 -5.09
C TYR A 114 0.02 -21.28 -5.23
N SER A 115 -1.00 -21.26 -6.09
CA SER A 115 -1.51 -22.48 -6.72
C SER A 115 -1.16 -22.32 -8.19
N VAL A 116 -0.21 -23.12 -8.68
CA VAL A 116 0.00 -23.29 -10.12
C VAL A 116 -0.99 -24.37 -10.51
N GLN A 117 -2.13 -23.93 -11.04
CA GLN A 117 -2.77 -24.76 -12.05
C GLN A 117 -1.93 -24.59 -13.32
N ALA A 118 -1.68 -25.68 -14.05
CA ALA A 118 -0.75 -25.68 -15.19
C ALA A 118 -0.97 -24.53 -16.21
N ASP A 119 -2.20 -24.00 -16.27
CA ASP A 119 -2.63 -22.98 -17.23
C ASP A 119 -3.04 -21.63 -16.60
N TYR A 120 -2.79 -21.38 -15.30
CA TYR A 120 -3.17 -20.12 -14.63
C TYR A 120 -2.13 -19.66 -13.60
N GLN A 121 -1.53 -18.49 -13.85
CA GLN A 121 -0.47 -17.90 -13.02
C GLN A 121 -1.03 -16.90 -12.02
N ARG A 122 -1.08 -17.30 -10.74
CA ARG A 122 -1.49 -16.45 -9.62
C ARG A 122 -0.31 -16.17 -8.68
N LEU A 123 -0.10 -14.90 -8.36
CA LEU A 123 0.88 -14.46 -7.35
C LEU A 123 0.19 -13.86 -6.12
N ARG A 124 0.61 -14.27 -4.92
CA ARG A 124 0.11 -13.75 -3.64
C ARG A 124 1.15 -12.91 -2.92
N ILE A 125 0.74 -11.74 -2.45
CA ILE A 125 1.58 -10.73 -1.81
C ILE A 125 0.96 -10.35 -0.45
N PRO A 126 1.50 -10.81 0.67
CA PRO A 126 1.14 -10.28 1.98
C PRO A 126 1.46 -8.78 2.10
N TYR A 127 0.56 -8.00 2.71
CA TYR A 127 0.76 -6.58 2.96
C TYR A 127 0.17 -6.10 4.30
N TYR A 128 0.81 -5.16 4.99
CA TYR A 128 0.49 -4.78 6.38
C TYR A 128 -0.77 -3.91 6.55
N ARG A 129 -1.35 -3.40 5.46
CA ARG A 129 -2.50 -2.48 5.51
C ARG A 129 -3.37 -2.59 4.27
N THR A 130 -4.61 -2.15 4.40
CA THR A 130 -5.52 -2.00 3.25
C THR A 130 -5.09 -0.86 2.34
N MET A 131 -5.57 -0.90 1.10
CA MET A 131 -5.38 0.14 0.08
C MET A 131 -6.73 0.52 -0.55
N PRO A 132 -7.61 1.19 0.22
CA PRO A 132 -9.00 1.45 -0.21
C PRO A 132 -9.10 2.48 -1.34
N CYS A 133 -8.01 3.16 -1.70
CA CYS A 133 -7.99 4.27 -2.62
C CYS A 133 -7.03 4.01 -3.78
N LEU A 134 -7.58 3.65 -4.95
CA LEU A 134 -6.83 3.34 -6.17
C LEU A 134 -7.22 4.26 -7.33
N LEU A 135 -7.68 5.48 -7.05
CA LEU A 135 -8.09 6.44 -8.09
C LEU A 135 -7.04 7.54 -8.27
N PRO A 136 -6.49 7.75 -9.48
CA PRO A 136 -5.60 8.87 -9.78
C PRO A 136 -6.21 10.23 -9.40
N GLY A 137 -5.38 11.18 -8.93
CA GLY A 137 -5.82 12.49 -8.43
C GLY A 137 -6.42 12.48 -7.01
N THR A 138 -6.38 11.34 -6.32
CA THR A 138 -6.57 11.27 -4.87
C THR A 138 -5.21 11.26 -4.16
N ALA A 139 -5.19 11.32 -2.82
CA ALA A 139 -3.93 11.21 -2.06
C ALA A 139 -3.41 9.75 -2.07
N LEU A 140 -2.52 9.44 -3.01
CA LEU A 140 -1.91 8.12 -3.17
C LEU A 140 -0.55 8.02 -2.47
N ARG A 141 -0.36 6.99 -1.63
CA ARG A 141 0.97 6.65 -1.08
C ARG A 141 1.78 5.88 -2.13
N ARG A 142 3.06 5.61 -1.85
CA ARG A 142 3.98 4.91 -2.78
C ARG A 142 3.40 3.62 -3.38
N SER A 143 2.69 2.82 -2.58
CA SER A 143 2.12 1.53 -3.01
C SER A 143 0.96 1.75 -3.97
N GLU A 144 0.03 2.61 -3.60
CA GLU A 144 -1.10 2.99 -4.45
C GLU A 144 -0.62 3.64 -5.75
N GLN A 145 0.43 4.48 -5.72
CA GLN A 145 1.03 5.06 -6.93
C GLN A 145 1.55 3.98 -7.88
N HIS A 146 2.17 2.93 -7.37
CA HIS A 146 2.57 1.79 -8.20
C HIS A 146 1.34 1.07 -8.77
N LEU A 147 0.38 0.72 -7.92
CA LEU A 147 -0.79 -0.07 -8.31
C LEU A 147 -1.68 0.64 -9.34
N VAL A 148 -1.89 1.95 -9.21
CA VAL A 148 -2.70 2.68 -10.20
C VAL A 148 -2.03 2.73 -11.58
N ARG A 149 -0.70 2.64 -11.67
CA ARG A 149 0.01 2.53 -12.97
C ARG A 149 -0.23 1.17 -13.64
N GLN A 150 -0.63 0.16 -12.88
CA GLN A 150 -1.05 -1.15 -13.42
C GLN A 150 -2.51 -1.12 -13.91
N VAL A 151 -3.32 -0.20 -13.37
CA VAL A 151 -4.76 -0.09 -13.66
C VAL A 151 -5.07 0.92 -14.75
N PHE A 152 -4.34 2.03 -14.81
CA PHE A 152 -4.63 3.14 -15.70
C PHE A 152 -3.48 3.42 -16.66
N SER A 153 -3.82 3.91 -17.85
CA SER A 153 -2.86 4.38 -18.85
C SER A 153 -2.77 5.90 -18.84
N GLY A 154 -1.59 6.43 -19.14
CA GLY A 154 -1.36 7.85 -19.40
C GLY A 154 -1.42 8.17 -20.89
N LEU A 155 -1.27 9.46 -21.25
CA LEU A 155 -0.93 9.78 -22.65
C LEU A 155 0.46 9.23 -23.00
N THR A 156 1.37 9.37 -22.05
CA THR A 156 2.76 8.90 -22.07
C THR A 156 3.02 8.14 -20.78
N ARG A 157 4.12 7.40 -20.74
CA ARG A 157 4.59 6.69 -19.54
C ARG A 157 6.10 6.83 -19.41
N ILE A 158 6.65 6.45 -18.27
CA ILE A 158 8.10 6.35 -18.10
C ILE A 158 8.52 4.89 -18.19
N ASN A 159 9.57 4.61 -18.95
CA ASN A 159 10.29 3.35 -18.89
C ASN A 159 11.11 3.32 -17.59
N GLU A 160 10.78 2.43 -16.65
CA GLU A 160 11.44 2.40 -15.33
C GLU A 160 12.92 1.97 -15.41
N GLU A 161 13.32 1.21 -16.43
CA GLU A 161 14.72 0.78 -16.63
C GLU A 161 15.60 1.90 -17.22
N LYS A 162 15.08 2.64 -18.20
CA LYS A 162 15.82 3.69 -18.92
C LYS A 162 15.62 5.09 -18.36
N GLY A 163 14.51 5.31 -17.65
CA GLY A 163 14.06 6.63 -17.22
C GLY A 163 13.55 7.54 -18.33
N GLU A 164 13.32 7.01 -19.52
CA GLU A 164 12.89 7.78 -20.69
C GLU A 164 11.36 7.79 -20.83
N VAL A 165 10.83 8.86 -21.42
CA VAL A 165 9.40 8.94 -21.75
C VAL A 165 9.10 8.05 -22.95
N GLU A 166 8.09 7.19 -22.81
CA GLU A 166 7.61 6.29 -23.84
C GLU A 166 6.15 6.57 -24.22
N PRO A 167 5.73 6.13 -25.43
CA PRO A 167 4.34 6.10 -25.82
C PRO A 167 3.49 5.22 -24.90
N ASP A 168 2.32 5.74 -24.55
CA ASP A 168 1.28 4.95 -23.89
C ASP A 168 -0.02 5.02 -24.70
N LEU A 169 -1.09 5.70 -24.26
CA LEU A 169 -2.27 5.92 -25.10
C LEU A 169 -1.97 6.75 -26.34
N ALA A 170 -1.09 7.75 -26.22
CA ALA A 170 -0.53 8.43 -27.38
C ALA A 170 0.62 7.61 -27.95
N HIS A 171 0.47 7.11 -29.18
CA HIS A 171 1.53 6.35 -29.84
C HIS A 171 2.61 7.27 -30.45
N ARG A 172 2.32 8.57 -30.60
CA ARG A 172 3.23 9.61 -31.10
C ARG A 172 2.77 10.98 -30.65
N TRP A 173 3.71 11.91 -30.51
CA TRP A 173 3.46 13.32 -30.25
C TRP A 173 4.57 14.19 -30.85
N HIS A 174 4.33 15.49 -30.93
CA HIS A 174 5.35 16.49 -31.25
C HIS A 174 4.95 17.86 -30.71
N GLN A 175 5.96 18.69 -30.43
CA GLN A 175 5.81 20.10 -30.11
C GLN A 175 5.63 20.87 -31.42
N ALA A 176 4.44 21.42 -31.65
CA ALA A 176 4.12 22.20 -32.86
C ALA A 176 4.67 23.63 -32.75
N THR A 177 4.60 24.21 -31.55
CA THR A 177 5.25 25.48 -31.17
C THR A 177 5.67 25.37 -29.69
N PRO A 178 6.48 26.31 -29.14
CA PRO A 178 6.84 26.28 -27.72
C PRO A 178 5.64 26.22 -26.76
N LEU A 179 4.46 26.67 -27.20
CA LEU A 179 3.22 26.72 -26.40
C LEU A 179 2.14 25.75 -26.91
N CYS A 180 2.44 24.86 -27.86
CA CYS A 180 1.45 23.99 -28.47
C CYS A 180 2.00 22.61 -28.78
N TRP A 181 1.36 21.58 -28.24
CA TRP A 181 1.70 20.18 -28.45
C TRP A 181 0.55 19.42 -29.10
N ARG A 182 0.90 18.45 -29.95
CA ARG A 182 -0.07 17.55 -30.59
C ARG A 182 0.25 16.10 -30.25
N PHE A 183 -0.77 15.36 -29.84
CA PHE A 183 -0.67 13.93 -29.52
C PHE A 183 -1.63 13.13 -30.40
N PHE A 184 -1.21 11.94 -30.79
CA PHE A 184 -1.96 11.01 -31.64
C PHE A 184 -2.25 9.72 -30.87
N LEU A 185 -3.53 9.39 -30.74
CA LEU A 185 -4.04 8.32 -29.90
C LEU A 185 -4.10 6.99 -30.64
N ARG A 186 -3.87 5.90 -29.92
CA ARG A 186 -4.09 4.55 -30.43
C ARG A 186 -5.58 4.33 -30.74
N PRO A 187 -5.91 3.71 -31.89
CA PRO A 187 -7.29 3.32 -32.17
C PRO A 187 -7.72 2.15 -31.28
N CYS A 188 -9.02 2.04 -31.03
CA CYS A 188 -9.67 0.87 -30.42
C CYS A 188 -9.18 0.49 -29.01
N VAL A 189 -8.59 1.43 -28.26
CA VAL A 189 -8.28 1.22 -26.83
C VAL A 189 -9.59 1.03 -26.06
N GLN A 190 -9.61 0.07 -25.14
CA GLN A 190 -10.77 -0.23 -24.30
C GLN A 190 -10.49 0.08 -22.83
N TRP A 191 -11.52 0.54 -22.15
CA TRP A 191 -11.65 0.45 -20.71
C TRP A 191 -11.82 -1.01 -20.28
N HIS A 192 -11.57 -1.31 -19.00
CA HIS A 192 -11.71 -2.66 -18.45
C HIS A 192 -13.12 -3.25 -18.57
N ASP A 193 -14.15 -2.41 -18.73
CA ASP A 193 -15.54 -2.83 -18.95
C ASP A 193 -15.91 -3.02 -20.43
N GLY A 194 -14.93 -2.92 -21.33
CA GLY A 194 -15.08 -3.15 -22.77
C GLY A 194 -15.53 -1.93 -23.58
N LYS A 195 -15.88 -0.81 -22.94
CA LYS A 195 -16.17 0.44 -23.67
C LYS A 195 -14.89 1.01 -24.27
N GLN A 196 -14.98 1.71 -25.39
CA GLN A 196 -13.81 2.36 -25.99
C GLN A 196 -13.41 3.62 -25.22
N VAL A 197 -12.10 3.85 -25.11
CA VAL A 197 -11.53 5.13 -24.65
C VAL A 197 -11.61 6.12 -25.80
N THR A 198 -12.25 7.27 -25.57
CA THR A 198 -12.40 8.32 -26.59
C THR A 198 -11.46 9.49 -26.36
N SER A 199 -11.22 10.31 -27.39
CA SER A 199 -10.48 11.57 -27.22
C SER A 199 -11.18 12.53 -26.24
N SER A 200 -12.50 12.45 -26.09
CA SER A 200 -13.24 13.24 -25.09
C SER A 200 -12.89 12.84 -23.66
N ASP A 201 -12.71 11.54 -23.40
CA ASP A 201 -12.33 11.05 -22.07
C ASP A 201 -10.93 11.48 -21.68
N VAL A 202 -10.01 11.45 -22.65
CA VAL A 202 -8.65 11.97 -22.51
C VAL A 202 -8.66 13.46 -22.19
N VAL A 203 -9.41 14.26 -22.96
CA VAL A 203 -9.54 15.72 -22.72
C VAL A 203 -10.09 15.98 -21.32
N LYS A 204 -11.18 15.33 -20.92
CA LYS A 204 -11.78 15.50 -19.58
C LYS A 204 -10.81 15.15 -18.46
N SER A 205 -10.04 14.08 -18.62
CA SER A 205 -9.05 13.64 -17.62
C SER A 205 -7.95 14.67 -17.43
N LEU A 206 -7.42 15.22 -18.52
CA LEU A 206 -6.35 16.22 -18.47
C LEU A 206 -6.85 17.59 -18.03
N VAL A 207 -8.09 17.96 -18.35
CA VAL A 207 -8.74 19.17 -17.81
C VAL A 207 -8.83 19.06 -16.28
N ARG A 208 -9.21 17.90 -15.75
CA ARG A 208 -9.17 17.65 -14.31
C ARG A 208 -7.75 17.77 -13.75
N SER A 209 -6.75 17.23 -14.43
CA SER A 209 -5.34 17.36 -14.00
C SER A 209 -4.88 18.81 -13.99
N ALA A 210 -5.34 19.64 -14.95
CA ALA A 210 -4.98 21.06 -15.08
C ALA A 210 -5.37 21.92 -13.86
N GLU A 211 -6.33 21.46 -13.05
CA GLU A 211 -6.70 22.11 -11.77
C GLU A 211 -5.61 21.96 -10.69
N LEU A 212 -4.69 21.00 -10.86
CA LEU A 212 -3.61 20.78 -9.91
C LEU A 212 -2.44 21.73 -10.18
N PRO A 213 -1.76 22.26 -9.14
CA PRO A 213 -0.70 23.25 -9.31
C PRO A 213 0.39 22.85 -10.30
N LEU A 214 0.81 21.58 -10.29
CA LEU A 214 1.84 21.06 -11.18
C LEU A 214 1.49 21.21 -12.68
N PHE A 215 0.20 21.15 -13.01
CA PHE A 215 -0.34 21.20 -14.37
C PHE A 215 -1.02 22.54 -14.71
N SER A 216 -0.93 23.54 -13.81
CA SER A 216 -1.59 24.85 -13.94
C SER A 216 -1.30 25.62 -15.23
N HIS A 217 -0.26 25.24 -15.98
CA HIS A 217 0.07 25.85 -17.26
C HIS A 217 -0.61 25.19 -18.47
N LEU A 218 -1.35 24.10 -18.29
CA LEU A 218 -2.19 23.52 -19.32
C LEU A 218 -3.40 24.44 -19.54
N ASN A 219 -3.32 25.31 -20.55
CA ASN A 219 -4.30 26.37 -20.78
C ASN A 219 -5.55 25.87 -21.53
N THR A 220 -5.37 25.13 -22.62
CA THR A 220 -6.50 24.58 -23.39
C THR A 220 -6.16 23.21 -23.90
N ILE A 221 -7.06 22.25 -23.66
CA ILE A 221 -6.92 20.87 -24.12
C ILE A 221 -8.14 20.58 -24.99
N ARG A 222 -7.91 20.22 -26.26
CA ARG A 222 -9.00 19.95 -27.21
C ARG A 222 -8.71 18.74 -28.08
N ALA A 223 -9.74 17.96 -28.37
CA ALA A 223 -9.69 16.97 -29.43
C ALA A 223 -9.71 17.71 -30.79
N THR A 224 -8.75 17.40 -31.66
CA THR A 224 -8.73 17.87 -33.06
C THR A 224 -9.32 16.83 -34.01
N GLY A 225 -9.62 15.64 -33.50
CA GLY A 225 -10.29 14.53 -34.17
C GLY A 225 -10.52 13.36 -33.21
N PRO A 226 -11.04 12.22 -33.71
CA PRO A 226 -11.28 11.04 -32.88
C PRO A 226 -10.01 10.46 -32.23
N LEU A 227 -8.86 10.59 -32.90
CA LEU A 227 -7.57 10.02 -32.48
C LEU A 227 -6.46 11.08 -32.38
N SER A 228 -6.82 12.36 -32.21
CA SER A 228 -5.84 13.43 -32.09
C SER A 228 -6.30 14.50 -31.12
N LEU A 229 -5.35 15.04 -30.37
CA LEU A 229 -5.57 16.13 -29.44
C LEU A 229 -4.47 17.18 -29.56
N GLU A 230 -4.81 18.40 -29.18
CA GLU A 230 -3.92 19.53 -29.08
C GLU A 230 -3.99 20.11 -27.67
N ILE A 231 -2.81 20.37 -27.09
CA ILE A 231 -2.63 20.98 -25.78
C ILE A 231 -1.91 22.31 -25.97
N ALA A 232 -2.60 23.40 -25.67
CA ALA A 232 -2.02 24.74 -25.62
C ALA A 232 -1.58 25.06 -24.19
N LEU A 233 -0.39 25.64 -24.05
CA LEU A 233 0.25 25.97 -22.79
C LEU A 233 0.24 27.48 -22.55
N SER A 234 0.21 27.92 -21.30
CA SER A 234 0.38 29.34 -20.92
C SER A 234 1.86 29.75 -20.81
N GLN A 235 2.76 28.77 -20.69
CA GLN A 235 4.22 28.95 -20.73
C GLN A 235 4.89 27.75 -21.40
N PRO A 236 6.11 27.89 -21.93
CA PRO A 236 6.83 26.76 -22.52
C PRO A 236 7.09 25.64 -21.50
N ASP A 237 6.94 24.40 -21.97
CA ASP A 237 7.28 23.17 -21.22
C ASP A 237 7.78 22.12 -22.22
N ASP A 238 9.09 21.96 -22.31
CA ASP A 238 9.74 20.97 -23.17
C ASP A 238 9.65 19.55 -22.56
N GLN A 239 9.28 19.45 -21.27
CA GLN A 239 9.10 18.22 -20.52
C GLN A 239 7.62 17.84 -20.40
N LEU A 240 6.71 18.45 -21.17
CA LEU A 240 5.29 18.11 -21.16
C LEU A 240 5.03 16.59 -21.30
N PRO A 241 5.71 15.84 -22.19
CA PRO A 241 5.54 14.38 -22.25
C PRO A 241 5.91 13.66 -20.96
N GLN A 242 6.88 14.16 -20.19
CA GLN A 242 7.24 13.60 -18.89
C GLN A 242 6.19 13.96 -17.83
N LEU A 243 5.69 15.20 -17.84
CA LEU A 243 4.60 15.63 -16.96
C LEU A 243 3.33 14.80 -17.17
N LEU A 244 3.00 14.48 -18.43
CA LEU A 244 1.82 13.66 -18.78
C LEU A 244 1.97 12.17 -18.45
N ALA A 245 3.17 11.73 -18.02
CA ALA A 245 3.41 10.40 -17.46
C ALA A 245 3.25 10.36 -15.92
N HIS A 246 3.04 11.50 -15.28
CA HIS A 246 2.80 11.60 -13.85
C HIS A 246 1.48 10.92 -13.45
N VAL A 247 1.42 10.37 -12.24
CA VAL A 247 0.25 9.61 -11.76
C VAL A 247 -1.05 10.42 -11.81
N ASP A 248 -0.98 11.72 -11.57
CA ASP A 248 -2.14 12.61 -11.64
C ASP A 248 -2.62 12.93 -13.06
N ALA A 249 -1.83 12.61 -14.08
CA ALA A 249 -2.17 12.77 -15.50
C ALA A 249 -2.76 11.50 -16.13
N LEU A 250 -2.84 10.40 -15.37
CA LEU A 250 -3.44 9.15 -15.84
C LEU A 250 -4.90 9.38 -16.27
N ILE A 251 -5.30 8.73 -17.36
CA ILE A 251 -6.60 8.94 -17.99
C ILE A 251 -7.65 8.15 -17.21
N VAL A 252 -8.60 8.87 -16.65
CA VAL A 252 -9.64 8.34 -15.77
C VAL A 252 -11.01 8.46 -16.42
N ARG A 253 -11.85 7.46 -16.18
CA ARG A 253 -13.21 7.47 -16.66
C ARG A 253 -14.10 8.29 -15.71
N THR A 254 -14.43 9.53 -16.10
CA THR A 254 -15.08 10.51 -15.19
C THR A 254 -16.56 10.24 -14.89
N ASP A 255 -17.25 9.40 -15.68
CA ASP A 255 -18.63 8.95 -15.41
C ASP A 255 -18.70 7.74 -14.46
N HIS A 256 -17.56 7.16 -14.05
CA HIS A 256 -17.50 6.00 -13.17
C HIS A 256 -16.30 6.07 -12.21
N LEU A 257 -16.46 6.80 -11.10
CA LEU A 257 -15.40 7.12 -10.13
C LEU A 257 -15.42 6.21 -8.89
N SER A 258 -15.45 4.90 -9.07
CA SER A 258 -15.22 3.99 -7.93
C SER A 258 -13.77 4.13 -7.45
N VAL A 259 -13.60 4.50 -6.17
CA VAL A 259 -12.28 4.73 -5.57
C VAL A 259 -11.58 3.41 -5.22
N ALA A 260 -12.33 2.41 -4.76
CA ALA A 260 -11.79 1.11 -4.36
C ALA A 260 -11.65 0.14 -5.55
N THR A 261 -12.62 0.16 -6.46
CA THR A 261 -12.68 -0.71 -7.66
C THR A 261 -12.80 0.11 -8.94
N PRO A 262 -11.80 0.94 -9.25
CA PRO A 262 -11.82 1.80 -10.42
C PRO A 262 -11.83 1.00 -11.73
N VAL A 263 -12.40 1.63 -12.76
CA VAL A 263 -12.30 1.17 -14.16
C VAL A 263 -11.21 1.98 -14.86
N GLY A 264 -10.15 1.30 -15.27
CA GLY A 264 -9.03 1.89 -16.02
C GLY A 264 -8.89 1.28 -17.41
N SER A 265 -7.73 1.53 -18.03
CA SER A 265 -7.36 1.05 -19.38
C SER A 265 -6.00 0.33 -19.42
N GLY A 266 -5.40 0.12 -18.24
CA GLY A 266 -4.09 -0.48 -18.06
C GLY A 266 -4.10 -2.02 -18.17
N PRO A 267 -2.93 -2.65 -18.00
CA PRO A 267 -2.73 -4.09 -18.19
C PRO A 267 -3.49 -4.97 -17.18
N TYR A 268 -3.86 -4.43 -16.01
CA TYR A 268 -4.59 -5.14 -14.97
C TYR A 268 -5.86 -4.36 -14.59
N ARG A 269 -6.93 -5.07 -14.24
CA ARG A 269 -8.15 -4.50 -13.66
C ARG A 269 -8.29 -4.89 -12.19
N VAL A 270 -8.91 -4.02 -11.39
CA VAL A 270 -9.28 -4.36 -10.00
C VAL A 270 -10.53 -5.25 -10.03
N ASP A 271 -10.41 -6.47 -9.53
CA ASP A 271 -11.52 -7.43 -9.40
C ASP A 271 -12.19 -7.31 -8.03
N GLU A 272 -11.40 -7.10 -6.98
CA GLU A 272 -11.86 -7.00 -5.60
C GLU A 272 -10.95 -6.05 -4.80
N ASN A 273 -11.51 -5.27 -3.88
CA ASN A 273 -10.76 -4.44 -2.94
C ASN A 273 -11.54 -4.36 -1.61
N SER A 274 -11.36 -5.39 -0.79
CA SER A 274 -11.97 -5.54 0.54
C SER A 274 -10.98 -5.22 1.65
N ASP A 275 -11.41 -5.33 2.91
CA ASP A 275 -10.53 -5.11 4.07
C ASP A 275 -9.40 -6.15 4.19
N TRP A 276 -9.47 -7.24 3.42
CA TRP A 276 -8.57 -8.39 3.55
C TRP A 276 -7.88 -8.74 2.24
N LEU A 277 -8.48 -8.40 1.10
CA LEU A 277 -7.96 -8.76 -0.21
C LEU A 277 -8.13 -7.63 -1.21
N LEU A 278 -7.03 -7.31 -1.87
CA LEU A 278 -7.02 -6.56 -3.11
C LEU A 278 -6.59 -7.51 -4.24
N ARG A 279 -7.50 -7.80 -5.17
CA ARG A 279 -7.26 -8.69 -6.31
C ARG A 279 -7.21 -7.92 -7.61
N PHE A 280 -6.14 -8.15 -8.37
CA PHE A 280 -6.00 -7.71 -9.76
C PHE A 280 -6.11 -8.90 -10.70
N LYS A 281 -6.74 -8.70 -11.86
CA LYS A 281 -6.77 -9.68 -12.97
C LYS A 281 -6.20 -9.06 -14.22
N ALA A 282 -5.39 -9.81 -14.97
CA ALA A 282 -4.89 -9.38 -16.27
C ALA A 282 -6.06 -9.03 -17.20
N PHE A 283 -5.91 -7.93 -17.94
CA PHE A 283 -6.89 -7.47 -18.91
C PHE A 283 -6.53 -7.97 -20.30
N ASP A 284 -7.23 -9.00 -20.77
CA ASP A 284 -6.94 -9.66 -22.04
C ASP A 284 -7.07 -8.73 -23.27
N ASN A 285 -7.90 -7.69 -23.17
CA ASN A 285 -8.09 -6.68 -24.22
C ASN A 285 -7.16 -5.46 -24.07
N TYR A 286 -6.10 -5.56 -23.26
CA TYR A 286 -5.10 -4.51 -23.16
C TYR A 286 -4.43 -4.26 -24.52
N TYR A 287 -4.27 -3.00 -24.91
CA TYR A 287 -3.74 -2.62 -26.23
C TYR A 287 -2.24 -2.89 -26.40
N GLY A 288 -1.53 -3.15 -25.28
CA GLY A 288 -0.12 -3.51 -25.25
C GLY A 288 0.08 -5.02 -25.17
N LEU A 289 1.20 -5.41 -24.58
CA LEU A 289 1.40 -6.81 -24.18
C LEU A 289 0.61 -7.06 -22.90
N ARG A 290 -0.22 -8.09 -22.93
CA ARG A 290 -0.93 -8.59 -21.75
C ARG A 290 0.09 -8.95 -20.67
N GLY A 291 -0.22 -8.63 -19.41
CA GLY A 291 0.56 -9.09 -18.27
C GLY A 291 0.71 -10.62 -18.26
N LEU A 292 1.89 -11.09 -17.86
CA LEU A 292 2.22 -12.51 -17.82
C LEU A 292 1.53 -13.25 -16.67
N LEU A 293 1.27 -12.57 -15.54
CA LEU A 293 0.46 -13.11 -14.45
C LEU A 293 -1.02 -12.92 -14.77
N ASP A 294 -1.83 -13.95 -14.55
CA ASP A 294 -3.28 -13.86 -14.72
C ASP A 294 -3.94 -13.13 -13.55
N GLU A 295 -3.41 -13.33 -12.35
CA GLU A 295 -3.99 -12.81 -11.11
C GLU A 295 -2.93 -12.44 -10.07
N ILE A 296 -3.15 -11.31 -9.39
CA ILE A 296 -2.31 -10.84 -8.29
C ILE A 296 -3.21 -10.56 -7.10
N GLU A 297 -2.94 -11.24 -5.98
CA GLU A 297 -3.71 -11.11 -4.75
C GLU A 297 -2.84 -10.47 -3.66
N VAL A 298 -3.20 -9.25 -3.26
CA VAL A 298 -2.57 -8.55 -2.13
C VAL A 298 -3.42 -8.78 -0.88
N PHE A 299 -2.91 -9.60 0.04
CA PHE A 299 -3.62 -9.93 1.28
C PHE A 299 -3.25 -8.93 2.37
N THR A 300 -4.25 -8.22 2.89
CA THR A 300 -4.05 -7.34 4.03
C THR A 300 -3.97 -8.15 5.31
N TRP A 301 -2.88 -7.96 6.04
CA TRP A 301 -2.64 -8.60 7.30
C TRP A 301 -1.97 -7.60 8.26
N PRO A 302 -2.74 -6.94 9.14
CA PRO A 302 -2.22 -5.90 10.04
C PRO A 302 -1.10 -6.40 10.95
N ASP A 303 -1.17 -7.66 11.37
CA ASP A 303 -0.21 -8.31 12.25
C ASP A 303 0.66 -9.34 11.52
N LEU A 304 1.14 -9.01 10.31
CA LEU A 304 1.96 -9.87 9.44
C LEU A 304 3.10 -10.59 10.17
N THR A 305 3.58 -9.97 11.23
CA THR A 305 4.75 -10.38 11.99
C THR A 305 4.42 -10.78 13.42
N SER A 306 3.15 -10.96 13.79
CA SER A 306 2.78 -11.40 15.15
C SER A 306 3.06 -12.89 15.38
N THR A 307 3.80 -13.19 16.44
CA THR A 307 4.05 -14.54 16.94
C THR A 307 3.04 -14.93 18.00
N ASP A 308 1.80 -15.20 17.62
CA ASP A 308 0.94 -15.98 18.50
C ASP A 308 1.53 -17.39 18.64
N ALA A 309 1.87 -17.78 19.87
CA ALA A 309 2.63 -18.99 20.21
C ALA A 309 1.92 -20.34 19.86
N GLY A 310 0.75 -20.29 19.22
CA GLY A 310 0.00 -21.44 18.71
C GLY A 310 -0.30 -21.39 17.21
N ALA A 311 0.24 -20.42 16.46
CA ALA A 311 -0.07 -20.27 15.05
C ALA A 311 0.69 -21.29 14.16
N PRO A 312 0.06 -21.81 13.10
CA PRO A 312 0.74 -22.68 12.14
C PRO A 312 1.92 -21.96 11.47
N PRO A 313 2.99 -22.70 11.09
CA PRO A 313 4.15 -22.12 10.43
C PRO A 313 3.73 -21.46 9.10
N LEU A 314 4.19 -20.23 8.85
CA LEU A 314 4.05 -19.59 7.54
C LEU A 314 4.79 -20.42 6.48
N ASP A 315 4.15 -20.69 5.35
CA ASP A 315 4.86 -21.18 4.17
C ASP A 315 5.56 -20.00 3.48
N ILE A 316 6.85 -19.88 3.75
CA ILE A 316 7.70 -18.78 3.30
C ILE A 316 8.09 -18.93 1.82
N LYS A 317 7.97 -20.14 1.25
CA LYS A 317 8.52 -20.44 -0.07
C LYS A 317 7.66 -19.97 -1.23
N THR A 318 6.38 -19.68 -0.96
CA THR A 318 5.34 -19.65 -1.97
C THR A 318 4.68 -18.26 -2.14
N SER A 319 5.09 -17.26 -1.35
CA SER A 319 4.59 -15.86 -1.43
C SER A 319 5.70 -14.85 -1.75
N ALA A 320 5.34 -13.73 -2.38
CA ALA A 320 6.27 -12.62 -2.61
C ALA A 320 6.28 -11.68 -1.40
N TRP A 321 7.45 -11.50 -0.79
CA TRP A 321 7.61 -10.72 0.43
C TRP A 321 8.34 -9.40 0.15
N LEU A 322 7.68 -8.29 0.49
CA LEU A 322 8.23 -6.94 0.34
C LEU A 322 8.64 -6.40 1.70
N SER A 323 9.86 -5.86 1.85
CA SER A 323 10.22 -5.15 3.09
C SER A 323 9.38 -3.90 3.30
N SER A 324 8.85 -3.31 2.22
CA SER A 324 7.89 -2.20 2.33
C SER A 324 6.63 -2.59 3.10
N SER A 325 6.38 -3.88 3.28
CA SER A 325 5.29 -4.44 4.07
C SER A 325 5.64 -4.97 5.46
N LEU A 326 6.91 -4.86 5.87
CA LEU A 326 7.42 -5.47 7.09
C LEU A 326 8.18 -4.40 7.89
N SER A 327 7.97 -4.34 9.21
CA SER A 327 8.80 -3.47 10.04
C SER A 327 10.21 -4.02 10.18
N ASP A 328 11.20 -3.15 10.31
CA ASP A 328 12.56 -3.59 10.60
C ASP A 328 12.70 -4.28 11.95
N GLU A 329 11.91 -3.87 12.94
CA GLU A 329 11.80 -4.55 14.24
C GLU A 329 11.46 -6.03 14.06
N ALA A 330 10.49 -6.34 13.20
CA ALA A 330 10.14 -7.71 12.89
C ALA A 330 11.26 -8.44 12.14
N TYR A 331 12.00 -7.74 11.27
CA TYR A 331 13.14 -8.33 10.55
C TYR A 331 14.22 -8.78 11.52
N ILE A 332 14.56 -7.92 12.47
CA ILE A 332 15.55 -8.11 13.52
C ILE A 332 15.18 -9.23 14.48
N ALA A 333 13.92 -9.26 14.93
CA ALA A 333 13.38 -10.34 15.76
C ALA A 333 13.47 -11.72 15.07
N GLY A 334 13.96 -11.76 13.83
CA GLY A 334 14.12 -12.95 13.02
C GLY A 334 12.82 -13.36 12.36
N LEU A 335 11.76 -12.54 12.43
CA LEU A 335 10.45 -12.82 11.84
C LEU A 335 10.52 -12.48 10.37
N ALA A 336 10.66 -11.20 10.00
CA ALA A 336 10.79 -10.84 8.60
C ALA A 336 12.09 -11.35 7.96
N ARG A 337 13.19 -11.53 8.70
CA ARG A 337 14.40 -12.18 8.15
C ARG A 337 14.18 -13.63 7.74
N LYS A 338 13.33 -14.38 8.47
CA LYS A 338 12.92 -15.72 8.02
C LYS A 338 12.12 -15.62 6.71
N LEU A 339 11.28 -14.59 6.59
CA LEU A 339 10.41 -14.37 5.43
C LEU A 339 11.24 -13.95 4.19
N THR A 340 11.98 -12.83 4.26
CA THR A 340 12.67 -12.19 3.13
C THR A 340 14.15 -12.57 2.98
N GLY A 341 14.70 -13.44 3.84
CA GLY A 341 16.11 -13.82 3.79
C GLY A 341 17.06 -12.84 4.48
N LYS A 342 18.32 -13.23 4.65
CA LYS A 342 19.42 -12.41 5.16
C LYS A 342 20.09 -11.63 4.02
N PRO A 343 20.77 -10.51 4.29
CA PRO A 343 21.50 -9.76 3.27
C PRO A 343 22.63 -10.57 2.61
N THR A 344 23.12 -11.60 3.29
CA THR A 344 24.19 -12.50 2.82
C THR A 344 23.68 -13.67 1.99
N ASP A 345 22.36 -13.83 1.84
CA ASP A 345 21.80 -14.92 1.05
C ASP A 345 22.09 -14.68 -0.45
N GLU A 346 22.05 -15.73 -1.27
CA GLU A 346 22.16 -15.60 -2.72
C GLU A 346 20.80 -15.10 -3.29
N ASN A 347 20.83 -14.12 -4.20
CA ASN A 347 19.67 -13.48 -4.86
C ASN A 347 18.69 -12.58 -4.03
N PRO A 348 19.06 -11.88 -2.94
CA PRO A 348 18.20 -10.83 -2.40
C PRO A 348 18.30 -9.59 -3.27
N GLU A 349 17.19 -9.16 -3.84
CA GLU A 349 17.13 -7.84 -4.41
C GLU A 349 17.05 -6.83 -3.27
N MET A 350 18.13 -6.08 -3.10
CA MET A 350 18.29 -5.10 -2.04
C MET A 350 18.90 -3.83 -2.61
N PHE A 351 18.23 -2.70 -2.41
CA PHE A 351 18.78 -1.40 -2.77
C PHE A 351 18.33 -0.34 -1.79
N LEU A 352 19.12 0.72 -1.72
CA LEU A 352 18.83 1.87 -0.87
C LEU A 352 17.70 2.66 -1.51
N GLU A 353 16.67 2.98 -0.71
CA GLU A 353 15.48 3.62 -1.23
C GLU A 353 15.78 4.96 -1.93
N ARG A 354 15.04 5.23 -3.00
CA ARG A 354 15.14 6.47 -3.77
C ARG A 354 14.10 7.46 -3.24
N GLY A 355 14.41 8.04 -2.09
CA GLY A 355 13.48 8.80 -1.27
C GLY A 355 13.92 8.78 0.18
N GLY A 356 13.03 9.06 1.14
CA GLY A 356 13.38 8.88 2.55
C GLY A 356 12.43 9.55 3.53
N TYR A 357 12.76 9.37 4.80
CA TYR A 357 12.08 9.96 5.93
C TYR A 357 12.44 11.43 6.04
N PHE A 358 11.49 12.28 6.41
CA PHE A 358 11.71 13.70 6.59
C PHE A 358 10.85 14.29 7.70
N LEU A 359 11.35 15.39 8.28
CA LEU A 359 10.55 16.33 9.06
C LEU A 359 10.29 17.58 8.23
N LEU A 360 9.14 18.20 8.46
CA LEU A 360 8.74 19.45 7.84
C LEU A 360 8.21 20.39 8.93
N CYS A 361 8.81 21.57 9.04
CA CYS A 361 8.30 22.62 9.92
C CYS A 361 7.04 23.23 9.31
N ASP A 362 5.95 23.32 10.08
CA ASP A 362 4.73 23.97 9.59
C ASP A 362 4.87 25.49 9.67
N ASN A 363 4.76 26.18 8.54
CA ASN A 363 4.81 27.65 8.52
C ASN A 363 3.73 28.33 9.37
N ARG A 364 2.61 27.65 9.64
CA ARG A 364 1.53 28.16 10.48
C ARG A 364 1.84 28.07 11.98
N SER A 365 2.90 27.37 12.35
CA SER A 365 3.37 27.29 13.73
C SER A 365 3.92 28.64 14.18
N VAL A 366 3.64 29.01 15.42
CA VAL A 366 4.18 30.22 16.07
C VAL A 366 5.67 30.08 16.44
N HIS A 367 6.25 28.90 16.26
CA HIS A 367 7.61 28.59 16.69
C HIS A 367 8.67 28.75 15.59
N TRP A 368 8.28 28.80 14.32
CA TRP A 368 9.20 28.65 13.17
C TRP A 368 9.39 29.92 12.33
N HIS A 369 9.27 31.09 12.94
CA HIS A 369 9.36 32.38 12.25
C HIS A 369 10.76 32.74 11.76
N THR A 370 11.81 32.19 12.38
CA THR A 370 13.20 32.43 11.98
C THR A 370 13.95 31.14 11.66
N ASP A 371 14.92 31.25 10.76
CA ASP A 371 15.83 30.17 10.39
C ASP A 371 16.61 29.64 11.61
N SER A 372 16.92 30.52 12.57
CA SER A 372 17.60 30.13 13.82
C SER A 372 16.76 29.23 14.73
N GLN A 373 15.43 29.37 14.72
CA GLN A 373 14.51 28.51 15.48
C GLN A 373 14.38 27.14 14.81
N ARG A 374 14.25 27.10 13.48
CA ARG A 374 14.25 25.83 12.73
C ARG A 374 15.59 25.10 12.83
N ARG A 375 16.71 25.85 12.80
CA ARG A 375 18.06 25.31 13.05
C ARG A 375 18.19 24.73 14.46
N TRP A 376 17.52 25.31 15.46
CA TRP A 376 17.46 24.75 16.81
C TRP A 376 16.75 23.40 16.83
N LEU A 377 15.54 23.29 16.30
CA LEU A 377 14.81 22.02 16.24
C LEU A 377 15.66 20.94 15.55
N ARG A 378 16.26 21.33 14.43
CA ARG A 378 17.13 20.50 13.62
C ARG A 378 18.38 20.04 14.34
N SER A 379 19.01 20.90 15.16
CA SER A 379 20.17 20.51 15.98
C SER A 379 19.82 19.41 16.99
N ILE A 380 18.57 19.36 17.45
CA ILE A 380 18.08 18.33 18.40
C ILE A 380 17.67 17.07 17.66
N LEU A 381 16.83 17.19 16.63
CA LEU A 381 16.21 16.07 15.92
C LEU A 381 17.00 15.63 14.68
N ASN A 382 18.32 15.88 14.62
CA ASN A 382 19.13 15.43 13.49
C ASN A 382 19.32 13.90 13.48
N PRO A 383 19.58 13.29 12.31
CA PRO A 383 19.77 11.85 12.18
C PRO A 383 20.82 11.26 13.12
N TRP A 384 21.91 11.99 13.38
CA TRP A 384 23.01 11.55 14.24
C TRP A 384 22.66 11.54 15.73
N ASN A 385 21.66 12.32 16.15
CA ASN A 385 21.09 12.25 17.51
C ASN A 385 20.02 11.17 17.64
N ILE A 386 19.28 10.91 16.56
CA ILE A 386 18.22 9.89 16.53
C ILE A 386 18.82 8.48 16.43
N GLN A 387 19.81 8.27 15.55
CA GLN A 387 20.38 6.96 15.24
C GLN A 387 20.91 6.18 16.47
N PRO A 388 21.61 6.80 17.44
CA PRO A 388 22.05 6.10 18.65
C PRO A 388 20.91 5.61 19.54
N ARG A 389 19.71 6.20 19.42
CA ARG A 389 18.50 5.82 20.17
C ARG A 389 17.63 4.81 19.45
N LEU A 390 17.87 4.58 18.16
CA LEU A 390 17.29 3.42 17.46
C LEU A 390 17.74 2.14 18.16
N GLN A 391 16.88 1.12 18.10
CA GLN A 391 17.24 -0.24 18.52
C GLN A 391 18.51 -0.66 17.76
N ALA A 392 19.47 -1.28 18.47
CA ALA A 392 20.82 -1.53 17.97
C ALA A 392 20.81 -2.31 16.65
N GLU A 393 19.81 -3.15 16.49
CA GLU A 393 19.62 -4.05 15.38
C GLU A 393 18.94 -3.37 14.17
N ILE A 394 18.24 -2.24 14.33
CA ILE A 394 17.64 -1.44 13.24
C ILE A 394 18.70 -0.56 12.58
N ARG A 395 19.66 -0.05 13.36
CA ARG A 395 20.68 0.90 12.92
C ARG A 395 21.38 0.54 11.60
N PRO A 396 21.72 -0.72 11.31
CA PRO A 396 22.37 -1.07 10.04
C PRO A 396 21.48 -0.93 8.80
N LEU A 397 20.16 -0.93 8.99
CA LEU A 397 19.16 -0.86 7.91
C LEU A 397 18.76 0.58 7.56
N TRP A 398 19.18 1.54 8.39
CA TRP A 398 18.83 2.96 8.28
C TRP A 398 20.08 3.79 8.09
N VAL A 399 20.17 4.44 6.93
CA VAL A 399 21.30 5.29 6.56
C VAL A 399 20.91 6.75 6.81
N PRO A 400 21.65 7.50 7.66
CA PRO A 400 21.43 8.93 7.83
C PRO A 400 21.39 9.69 6.50
N GLY A 401 20.33 10.45 6.27
CA GLY A 401 20.10 11.17 5.02
C GLY A 401 20.79 12.54 5.00
N GLY A 402 21.59 12.79 3.96
CA GLY A 402 22.13 14.13 3.64
C GLY A 402 21.21 14.97 2.76
N SER A 403 20.17 14.35 2.19
CA SER A 403 19.15 14.95 1.32
C SER A 403 17.95 13.99 1.22
N VAL A 404 16.96 14.34 0.38
CA VAL A 404 15.81 13.47 0.05
C VAL A 404 16.15 12.34 -0.92
N LEU A 405 17.29 12.42 -1.60
CA LEU A 405 17.86 11.34 -2.41
C LEU A 405 19.22 10.91 -1.85
N PRO A 406 19.55 9.61 -1.87
CA PRO A 406 20.75 9.09 -1.20
C PRO A 406 22.08 9.51 -1.87
N ASP A 407 22.05 9.89 -3.14
CA ASP A 407 23.20 10.40 -3.90
C ASP A 407 23.33 11.93 -3.82
N TRP A 408 22.40 12.60 -3.14
CA TRP A 408 22.42 14.04 -2.93
C TRP A 408 22.93 14.38 -1.53
N PHE A 409 23.70 15.46 -1.46
CA PHE A 409 24.20 16.02 -0.22
C PHE A 409 23.95 17.52 -0.23
N HIS A 410 23.20 17.99 0.76
CA HIS A 410 22.95 19.41 0.99
C HIS A 410 23.62 19.81 2.30
N THR A 411 24.54 20.75 2.19
CA THR A 411 25.25 21.30 3.34
C THR A 411 24.32 22.16 4.18
N LEU A 412 24.66 22.26 5.44
CA LEU A 412 23.86 22.93 6.43
C LEU A 412 24.49 24.29 6.62
N GLU A 413 23.73 25.37 6.42
CA GLU A 413 24.28 26.68 6.74
C GLU A 413 24.57 26.77 8.24
N ASP A 414 25.84 27.02 8.54
CA ASP A 414 26.28 27.43 9.86
C ASP A 414 25.59 28.74 10.25
N GLY A 415 25.14 28.84 11.49
CA GLY A 415 24.41 30.02 11.93
C GLY A 415 23.88 29.89 13.35
N PRO A 416 23.27 30.97 13.87
CA PRO A 416 22.69 30.95 15.21
C PRO A 416 21.61 29.88 15.31
N SER A 417 21.68 29.10 16.39
CA SER A 417 20.67 28.13 16.80
C SER A 417 20.03 28.65 18.08
N VAL A 418 18.74 29.00 18.03
CA VAL A 418 18.04 29.68 19.13
C VAL A 418 16.74 28.95 19.43
N SER A 419 16.56 28.52 20.68
CA SER A 419 15.30 27.93 21.12
C SER A 419 14.15 28.94 20.95
N PRO A 420 13.01 28.53 20.38
CA PRO A 420 11.82 29.39 20.33
C PRO A 420 11.19 29.60 21.72
N PHE A 421 11.64 28.88 22.75
CA PHE A 421 11.01 28.80 24.08
C PHE A 421 11.76 29.59 25.18
N SER A 422 12.35 30.74 24.86
CA SER A 422 13.19 31.53 25.77
C SER A 422 12.47 32.07 27.03
N GLY A 423 12.23 31.20 28.02
CA GLY A 423 11.73 31.52 29.37
C GLY A 423 10.26 31.95 29.48
N LYS A 424 9.49 31.87 28.39
CA LYS A 424 8.10 32.37 28.34
C LYS A 424 7.06 31.36 28.82
N GLU A 425 7.36 30.06 28.73
CA GLU A 425 6.46 28.98 29.12
C GLU A 425 7.22 27.95 29.96
N PRO A 426 6.68 27.50 31.11
CA PRO A 426 7.37 26.56 31.99
C PRO A 426 7.48 25.15 31.39
N HIS A 427 6.56 24.78 30.49
CA HIS A 427 6.49 23.47 29.83
C HIS A 427 6.02 23.66 28.38
N PRO A 428 6.89 24.08 27.45
CA PRO A 428 6.53 24.23 26.04
C PRO A 428 6.13 22.90 25.42
N VAL A 429 5.10 22.93 24.57
CA VAL A 429 4.54 21.76 23.87
C VAL A 429 4.67 21.96 22.36
N LEU A 430 5.21 20.95 21.67
CA LEU A 430 5.19 20.84 20.21
C LEU A 430 4.25 19.72 19.78
N ARG A 431 3.52 19.93 18.69
CA ARG A 431 2.65 18.93 18.08
C ARG A 431 3.28 18.37 16.80
N LEU A 432 3.45 17.05 16.76
CA LEU A 432 3.96 16.33 15.60
C LEU A 432 2.86 15.48 14.97
N ALA A 433 2.61 15.68 13.67
CA ALA A 433 1.62 14.92 12.91
C ALA A 433 2.25 13.92 11.94
N TYR A 434 1.69 12.71 11.85
CA TYR A 434 2.12 11.66 10.92
C TYR A 434 0.96 10.76 10.44
N PRO A 435 1.10 10.04 9.31
CA PRO A 435 0.09 9.09 8.83
C PRO A 435 -0.15 7.90 9.78
N GLN A 436 -1.42 7.61 10.12
CA GLN A 436 -1.86 6.65 11.15
C GLN A 436 -1.59 5.15 10.89
N THR A 437 -0.95 4.79 9.77
CA THR A 437 -0.72 3.38 9.38
C THR A 437 0.68 3.20 8.81
N HIS A 438 1.70 3.63 9.53
CA HIS A 438 3.09 3.38 9.18
C HIS A 438 3.79 2.70 10.37
N PRO A 439 4.43 1.53 10.18
CA PRO A 439 4.92 0.72 11.29
C PRO A 439 5.98 1.41 12.15
N GLU A 440 6.76 2.34 11.55
CA GLU A 440 7.96 2.89 12.20
C GLU A 440 7.77 4.29 12.80
N PHE A 441 6.66 4.98 12.54
CA PHE A 441 6.48 6.37 13.00
C PHE A 441 6.29 6.49 14.52
N ALA A 442 5.67 5.51 15.16
CA ALA A 442 5.53 5.49 16.62
C ALA A 442 6.91 5.40 17.32
N MET A 443 7.82 4.58 16.78
CA MET A 443 9.18 4.44 17.28
C MET A 443 9.98 5.74 17.10
N LEU A 444 9.92 6.35 15.91
CA LEU A 444 10.55 7.65 15.67
C LEU A 444 9.98 8.74 16.58
N PHE A 445 8.66 8.79 16.76
CA PHE A 445 8.01 9.74 17.68
C PHE A 445 8.56 9.62 19.10
N ASN A 446 8.63 8.41 19.66
CA ASN A 446 9.13 8.18 21.02
C ASN A 446 10.58 8.66 21.18
N ILE A 447 11.43 8.42 20.18
CA ILE A 447 12.83 8.87 20.19
C ILE A 447 12.90 10.40 20.16
N MET A 448 12.14 11.05 19.26
CA MET A 448 12.11 12.50 19.14
C MET A 448 11.54 13.17 20.39
N ALA A 449 10.50 12.59 21.01
CA ALA A 449 9.95 13.06 22.27
C ALA A 449 10.99 13.03 23.38
N GLY A 450 11.77 11.96 23.49
CA GLY A 450 12.87 11.87 24.47
C GLY A 450 13.97 12.91 24.23
N LEU A 451 14.36 13.16 22.97
CA LEU A 451 15.35 14.18 22.61
C LEU A 451 14.88 15.60 22.96
N LEU A 452 13.61 15.91 22.73
CA LEU A 452 13.03 17.22 23.07
C LEU A 452 12.82 17.38 24.59
N ALA A 453 12.47 16.31 25.31
CA ALA A 453 12.30 16.33 26.75
C ALA A 453 13.61 16.70 27.50
N GLU A 454 14.77 16.30 26.97
CA GLU A 454 16.09 16.72 27.48
C GLU A 454 16.33 18.23 27.38
N HIS A 455 15.57 18.90 26.51
CA HIS A 455 15.57 20.35 26.34
C HIS A 455 14.34 21.02 26.98
N GLY A 456 13.61 20.29 27.84
CA GLY A 456 12.44 20.79 28.56
C GLY A 456 11.18 20.94 27.71
N VAL A 457 11.11 20.30 26.54
CA VAL A 457 10.00 20.44 25.59
C VAL A 457 9.20 19.14 25.51
N GLU A 458 7.90 19.22 25.71
CA GLU A 458 6.98 18.10 25.50
C GLU A 458 6.65 17.97 24.01
N LEU A 459 6.66 16.74 23.49
CA LEU A 459 6.22 16.44 22.12
C LEU A 459 4.94 15.61 22.19
N GLN A 460 3.85 16.15 21.65
CA GLN A 460 2.58 15.44 21.47
C GLN A 460 2.47 14.92 20.04
N SER A 461 1.93 13.72 19.85
CA SER A 461 1.68 13.16 18.53
C SER A 461 0.22 13.22 18.13
N GLU A 462 0.00 13.37 16.83
CA GLU A 462 -1.28 13.16 16.19
C GLU A 462 -1.11 12.20 15.00
N ALA A 463 -1.77 11.04 15.07
CA ALA A 463 -1.81 10.06 13.99
C ALA A 463 -3.02 10.35 13.09
N LEU A 464 -2.77 10.74 11.83
CA LEU A 464 -3.80 11.24 10.92
C LEU A 464 -4.16 10.25 9.80
N PRO A 465 -5.39 10.28 9.29
CA PRO A 465 -5.71 9.72 7.97
C PRO A 465 -4.77 10.29 6.91
N TYR A 466 -4.34 9.46 5.94
CA TYR A 466 -3.35 9.90 4.96
C TYR A 466 -3.82 11.06 4.10
N THR A 467 -5.10 11.10 3.76
CA THR A 467 -5.71 12.21 3.01
C THR A 467 -5.57 13.54 3.75
N THR A 468 -5.87 13.55 5.06
CA THR A 468 -5.72 14.73 5.94
C THR A 468 -4.26 15.14 6.08
N TRP A 469 -3.35 14.17 6.22
CA TRP A 469 -1.91 14.41 6.29
C TRP A 469 -1.35 14.99 4.97
N ALA A 470 -1.67 14.36 3.83
CA ALA A 470 -1.20 14.79 2.52
C ALA A 470 -1.76 16.17 2.12
N ALA A 471 -2.96 16.50 2.59
CA ALA A 471 -3.56 17.82 2.43
C ALA A 471 -2.96 18.88 3.36
N GLY A 472 -2.29 18.49 4.45
CA GLY A 472 -1.77 19.42 5.48
C GLY A 472 -2.89 20.15 6.23
N GLU A 473 -4.02 19.50 6.49
CA GLU A 473 -5.22 20.12 7.06
C GLU A 473 -5.18 20.28 8.58
N TYR A 474 -4.40 19.45 9.27
CA TYR A 474 -4.19 19.57 10.71
C TYR A 474 -3.28 20.75 11.06
N CYS A 475 -3.42 21.32 12.27
CA CYS A 475 -2.52 22.34 12.79
C CYS A 475 -1.42 21.65 13.61
N ALA A 476 -0.36 21.22 12.93
CA ALA A 476 0.84 20.70 13.57
C ALA A 476 1.90 21.80 13.69
N ASP A 477 2.89 21.56 14.53
CA ASP A 477 4.15 22.31 14.51
C ASP A 477 5.16 21.60 13.60
N ILE A 478 5.14 20.27 13.59
CA ILE A 478 6.06 19.43 12.82
C ILE A 478 5.26 18.34 12.10
N TRP A 479 5.60 18.08 10.84
CA TRP A 479 5.10 16.92 10.11
C TRP A 479 6.21 15.90 9.94
N LEU A 480 5.91 14.64 10.25
CA LEU A 480 6.78 13.49 9.94
C LEU A 480 6.19 12.73 8.75
N GLY A 481 7.05 12.40 7.79
CA GLY A 481 6.64 11.66 6.59
C GLY A 481 7.76 10.84 5.98
N THR A 482 7.39 10.10 4.94
CA THR A 482 8.31 9.42 4.03
C THR A 482 7.81 9.61 2.59
N VAL A 483 8.73 9.60 1.63
CA VAL A 483 8.45 9.73 0.20
C VAL A 483 9.40 8.84 -0.59
N ASN A 484 8.95 8.29 -1.72
CA ASN A 484 9.79 7.62 -2.70
C ASN A 484 9.50 8.20 -4.09
N PHE A 485 10.54 8.27 -4.93
CA PHE A 485 10.49 8.95 -6.23
C PHE A 485 10.64 7.96 -7.37
N THR A 486 9.64 7.89 -8.25
CA THR A 486 9.76 7.17 -9.53
C THR A 486 10.85 7.77 -10.41
N VAL A 487 11.41 6.97 -11.30
CA VAL A 487 12.35 7.47 -12.32
C VAL A 487 11.59 8.39 -13.30
N PRO A 488 12.13 9.52 -13.81
CA PRO A 488 13.09 10.46 -13.26
C PRO A 488 13.15 10.80 -11.78
N GLU A 489 14.05 10.31 -10.94
CA GLU A 489 13.99 10.68 -9.51
C GLU A 489 14.17 12.19 -9.33
N ASN A 490 15.16 12.75 -10.02
CA ASN A 490 15.44 14.19 -10.00
C ASN A 490 14.21 15.02 -10.38
N TRP A 491 13.46 14.59 -11.40
CA TRP A 491 12.26 15.31 -11.82
C TRP A 491 11.12 15.14 -10.81
N HIS A 492 10.89 13.93 -10.32
CA HIS A 492 9.81 13.64 -9.37
C HIS A 492 10.06 14.29 -8.00
N VAL A 493 11.30 14.56 -7.62
CA VAL A 493 11.63 15.35 -6.43
C VAL A 493 11.07 16.77 -6.51
N ALA A 494 11.27 17.47 -7.63
CA ALA A 494 10.73 18.81 -7.81
C ALA A 494 9.21 18.79 -7.98
N ALA A 495 8.67 17.81 -8.73
CA ALA A 495 7.23 17.64 -8.87
C ALA A 495 6.54 17.43 -7.51
N TRP A 496 7.15 16.63 -6.63
CA TRP A 496 6.68 16.44 -5.26
C TRP A 496 6.74 17.72 -4.42
N LEU A 497 7.90 18.39 -4.40
CA LEU A 497 8.11 19.62 -3.63
C LEU A 497 7.12 20.72 -4.01
N LEU A 498 6.92 20.91 -5.31
CA LEU A 498 6.13 22.02 -5.86
C LEU A 498 4.67 21.65 -6.10
N GLY A 499 4.33 20.36 -6.13
CA GLY A 499 2.98 19.85 -6.41
C GLY A 499 2.21 19.37 -5.17
N SER A 500 2.89 18.86 -4.14
CA SER A 500 2.25 18.29 -2.95
C SER A 500 1.51 19.36 -2.13
N PRO A 501 0.23 19.19 -1.78
CA PRO A 501 -0.50 20.18 -0.99
C PRO A 501 0.15 20.50 0.36
N LEU A 502 0.58 19.47 1.10
CA LEU A 502 1.30 19.64 2.36
C LEU A 502 2.57 20.48 2.17
N LEU A 503 3.41 20.14 1.18
CA LEU A 503 4.66 20.87 0.98
C LEU A 503 4.41 22.29 0.49
N ARG A 504 3.44 22.53 -0.38
CA ARG A 504 3.09 23.90 -0.81
C ARG A 504 2.63 24.79 0.35
N ARG A 505 2.08 24.22 1.43
CA ARG A 505 1.67 24.95 2.64
C ARG A 505 2.83 25.26 3.59
N CYS A 506 3.90 24.47 3.56
CA CYS A 506 4.98 24.56 4.55
C CYS A 506 6.34 24.95 3.94
N ALA A 507 6.68 24.41 2.78
CA ALA A 507 7.90 24.74 2.06
C ALA A 507 7.93 26.23 1.70
N PHE A 508 9.13 26.80 1.66
CA PHE A 508 9.35 28.23 1.41
C PHE A 508 8.50 29.14 2.30
N GLY A 509 8.21 28.73 3.54
CA GLY A 509 7.37 29.49 4.46
C GLY A 509 5.92 29.67 3.99
N GLY A 510 5.38 28.73 3.21
CA GLY A 510 3.98 28.78 2.75
C GLY A 510 3.65 29.96 1.81
N GLU A 511 4.66 30.65 1.30
CA GLU A 511 4.52 31.77 0.36
C GLU A 511 4.06 31.25 -1.02
N THR A 512 2.75 31.24 -1.26
CA THR A 512 2.16 30.64 -2.48
C THR A 512 2.73 31.22 -3.76
N ASP A 513 2.97 32.54 -3.81
CA ASP A 513 3.56 33.21 -4.98
C ASP A 513 5.00 32.76 -5.23
N ARG A 514 5.78 32.57 -4.17
CA ARG A 514 7.16 32.07 -4.26
C ARG A 514 7.18 30.63 -4.77
N VAL A 515 6.29 29.77 -4.28
CA VAL A 515 6.17 28.39 -4.77
C VAL A 515 5.78 28.37 -6.25
N ASN A 516 4.85 29.23 -6.68
CA ASN A 516 4.44 29.34 -8.08
C ASN A 516 5.58 29.85 -8.98
N ALA A 517 6.36 30.82 -8.50
CA ALA A 517 7.55 31.29 -9.19
C ALA A 517 8.59 30.17 -9.35
N GLN A 518 8.86 29.42 -8.28
CA GLN A 518 9.79 28.28 -8.34
C GLN A 518 9.31 27.17 -9.28
N LEU A 519 8.00 26.89 -9.30
CA LEU A 519 7.41 25.96 -10.26
C LEU A 519 7.62 26.41 -11.71
N SER A 520 7.42 27.69 -11.98
CA SER A 520 7.68 28.24 -13.33
C SER A 520 9.16 28.17 -13.71
N ASN A 521 10.05 28.55 -12.79
CA ASN A 521 11.50 28.51 -13.00
C ASN A 521 12.00 27.08 -13.23
N TRP A 522 11.46 26.10 -12.51
CA TRP A 522 11.83 24.70 -12.69
C TRP A 522 11.38 24.18 -14.05
N ARG A 523 10.15 24.51 -14.46
CA ARG A 523 9.60 24.12 -15.76
C ARG A 523 10.40 24.67 -16.94
N THR A 524 10.95 25.87 -16.82
CA THR A 524 11.83 26.47 -17.85
C THR A 524 13.29 26.05 -17.74
N GLY A 525 13.64 25.21 -16.76
CA GLY A 525 15.02 24.77 -16.50
C GLY A 525 15.92 25.84 -15.84
N ALA A 526 15.37 26.97 -15.40
CA ALA A 526 16.11 28.03 -14.72
C ALA A 526 16.59 27.62 -13.31
N VAL A 527 15.90 26.67 -12.67
CA VAL A 527 16.31 26.06 -11.40
C VAL A 527 16.18 24.55 -11.48
N SER A 528 17.16 23.82 -10.94
CA SER A 528 17.14 22.37 -10.85
C SER A 528 16.42 21.89 -9.60
N ALA A 529 15.92 20.65 -9.62
CA ALA A 529 15.34 20.00 -8.45
C ALA A 529 16.31 19.96 -7.25
N ARG A 530 17.61 19.77 -7.53
CA ARG A 530 18.65 19.75 -6.49
C ARG A 530 18.81 21.12 -5.83
N GLN A 531 18.75 22.21 -6.59
CA GLN A 531 18.79 23.56 -6.02
C GLN A 531 17.55 23.87 -5.18
N LEU A 532 16.36 23.49 -5.67
CA LEU A 532 15.11 23.68 -4.92
C LEU A 532 15.11 22.97 -3.56
N ILE A 533 15.51 21.69 -3.52
CA ILE A 533 15.62 20.95 -2.25
C ILE A 533 16.70 21.56 -1.35
N GLY A 534 17.81 22.02 -1.93
CA GLY A 534 18.86 22.70 -1.20
C GLY A 534 18.32 23.90 -0.45
N GLU A 535 17.62 24.80 -1.14
CA GLU A 535 17.04 26.01 -0.55
C GLU A 535 16.10 25.70 0.64
N VAL A 536 15.22 24.71 0.49
CA VAL A 536 14.24 24.34 1.54
C VAL A 536 14.92 23.61 2.72
N THR A 537 15.99 22.86 2.44
CA THR A 537 16.76 22.14 3.46
C THR A 537 17.68 23.08 4.24
N GLU A 538 18.37 23.99 3.55
CA GLU A 538 19.28 24.98 4.12
C GLU A 538 18.53 25.94 5.05
N SER A 539 17.35 26.39 4.63
CA SER A 539 16.46 27.21 5.47
C SER A 539 15.75 26.44 6.59
N GLY A 540 15.93 25.11 6.69
CA GLY A 540 15.39 24.28 7.76
C GLY A 540 13.87 24.04 7.71
N TRP A 541 13.21 24.37 6.60
CA TRP A 541 11.79 24.03 6.41
C TRP A 541 11.60 22.53 6.28
N LEU A 542 12.47 21.87 5.52
CA LEU A 542 12.50 20.43 5.34
C LEU A 542 13.80 19.86 5.90
N GLN A 543 13.70 18.78 6.65
CA GLN A 543 14.85 18.09 7.19
C GLN A 543 14.79 16.61 6.79
N PRO A 544 15.68 16.14 5.91
CA PRO A 544 15.84 14.73 5.64
C PRO A 544 16.34 14.00 6.90
N LEU A 545 15.84 12.78 7.11
CA LEU A 545 16.18 11.96 8.26
C LEU A 545 17.00 10.73 7.87
N PHE A 546 16.39 9.78 7.16
CA PHE A 546 17.00 8.50 6.86
C PHE A 546 16.58 7.98 5.49
N HIS A 547 17.47 7.22 4.87
CA HIS A 547 17.18 6.32 3.76
C HIS A 547 17.16 4.88 4.29
N HIS A 548 16.19 4.11 3.84
CA HIS A 548 15.96 2.72 4.21
C HIS A 548 16.45 1.74 3.15
N TRP A 549 16.99 0.60 3.57
CA TRP A 549 17.27 -0.53 2.68
C TRP A 549 15.98 -1.31 2.35
N MET A 550 15.53 -1.18 1.10
CA MET A 550 14.40 -1.95 0.58
C MET A 550 14.84 -3.33 0.13
N ARG A 551 14.00 -4.33 0.35
CA ARG A 551 14.28 -5.74 0.09
C ARG A 551 13.06 -6.44 -0.51
N LEU A 552 13.29 -7.34 -1.45
CA LEU A 552 12.28 -8.23 -2.02
C LEU A 552 12.78 -9.67 -1.98
N LYS A 553 11.87 -10.57 -1.65
CA LYS A 553 12.04 -12.00 -1.90
C LYS A 553 10.84 -12.55 -2.65
N GLY A 554 11.10 -13.09 -3.84
CA GLY A 554 10.12 -13.84 -4.62
C GLY A 554 9.92 -15.28 -4.14
N PRO A 555 8.78 -15.92 -4.47
CA PRO A 555 8.63 -17.36 -4.35
C PRO A 555 9.63 -18.12 -5.23
N ALA A 556 9.97 -19.35 -4.84
CA ALA A 556 10.76 -20.23 -5.71
C ALA A 556 10.01 -20.47 -7.03
N GLY A 557 10.66 -20.16 -8.16
CA GLY A 557 10.09 -20.31 -9.50
C GLY A 557 9.55 -19.03 -10.15
N VAL A 558 9.42 -17.91 -9.41
CA VAL A 558 9.02 -16.63 -10.02
C VAL A 558 10.24 -15.91 -10.58
N GLN A 559 10.12 -15.42 -11.81
CA GLN A 559 11.14 -14.69 -12.56
C GLN A 559 10.64 -13.27 -12.85
N GLY A 560 11.56 -12.35 -13.20
CA GLY A 560 11.22 -10.96 -13.52
C GLY A 560 10.81 -10.11 -12.31
N LEU A 561 11.13 -10.55 -11.10
CA LEU A 561 10.89 -9.79 -9.88
C LEU A 561 12.04 -8.80 -9.67
N HIS A 562 11.81 -7.56 -10.10
CA HIS A 562 12.70 -6.44 -9.87
C HIS A 562 11.99 -5.29 -9.17
N LEU A 563 12.51 -4.85 -8.03
CA LEU A 563 12.00 -3.74 -7.26
C LEU A 563 12.24 -2.43 -8.01
N ASN A 564 11.16 -1.72 -8.24
CA ASN A 564 11.19 -0.32 -8.61
C ASN A 564 11.36 0.57 -7.38
N ASN A 565 11.55 1.87 -7.64
CA ASN A 565 11.76 2.89 -6.62
C ASN A 565 10.61 3.03 -5.62
N LEU A 566 9.41 2.52 -5.92
CA LEU A 566 8.24 2.56 -5.02
C LEU A 566 8.16 1.35 -4.08
N GLY A 567 9.13 0.43 -4.15
CA GLY A 567 9.20 -0.75 -3.30
C GLY A 567 8.23 -1.85 -3.71
N TRP A 568 7.92 -1.92 -5.01
CA TRP A 568 7.12 -2.95 -5.69
C TRP A 568 7.84 -3.44 -6.94
N PHE A 569 7.38 -4.51 -7.57
CA PHE A 569 7.92 -5.00 -8.84
C PHE A 569 6.92 -4.82 -9.97
N ASP A 570 7.37 -4.82 -11.21
CA ASP A 570 6.49 -4.71 -12.37
C ASP A 570 5.65 -5.98 -12.55
N PHE A 571 4.33 -5.81 -12.42
CA PHE A 571 3.37 -6.89 -12.56
C PHE A 571 3.28 -7.43 -13.99
N THR A 572 3.65 -6.63 -15.00
CA THR A 572 3.50 -7.05 -16.40
C THR A 572 4.59 -8.00 -16.86
N SER A 573 5.79 -7.90 -16.28
CA SER A 573 6.97 -8.70 -16.63
C SER A 573 7.26 -9.87 -15.69
N ALA A 574 6.69 -9.88 -14.47
CA ALA A 574 6.81 -11.01 -13.56
C ALA A 574 6.09 -12.26 -14.11
N TRP A 575 6.67 -13.45 -13.97
CA TRP A 575 6.06 -14.71 -14.41
C TRP A 575 6.53 -15.90 -13.58
N ILE A 576 5.76 -16.99 -13.60
CA ILE A 576 6.05 -18.23 -12.89
C ILE A 576 6.61 -19.24 -13.89
N MET A 577 7.81 -19.76 -13.63
CA MET A 577 8.43 -20.80 -14.43
C MET A 577 7.59 -22.09 -14.38
N PRO A 578 7.11 -22.61 -15.53
CA PRO A 578 6.45 -23.92 -15.57
C PRO A 578 7.43 -25.02 -15.15
N GLU A 579 6.92 -26.02 -14.43
CA GLU A 579 7.68 -27.22 -14.04
C GLU A 579 7.99 -28.16 -15.20
#